data_AF-S6UT61-F1
#
_entry.id   AF-S6UT61-F1
#
_cell.length_a   1.000
_cell.length_b   1.000
_cell.length_c   1.000
_cell.angle_alpha   90.00
_cell.angle_beta   90.00
_cell.angle_gamma   90.00
#
_symmetry.space_group_name_H-M   'P 1'
#
loop_
_entity.id
_entity.type
_entity.pdbx_description
1 polymer ?
#
loop_
_entity_poly.entity_id
_entity_poly.type
_entity_poly.pdbx_seq_one_letter_code
_entity_poly.pdbx_strand_id
1 'polypeptide(L)'
;MRHNEFAMGGLIRASVKIFLERVAANRSQFLFLAREQYGGSLKVRQALGALREGISADLTADLAKMPKWQHLNADALSIIADLVVKSVFAMLPELIDPPPASLAPHLTPQAKITQQLRFIFIGARHWRGLGSHD
;
A
#
# COMPACT_ATOMS: atom_id res chain seq x y z
N MET A 1 -19.62 -10.14 -12.13
CA MET A 1 -18.94 -9.29 -11.12
C MET A 1 -17.95 -10.07 -10.24
N ARG A 2 -18.34 -11.19 -9.60
CA ARG A 2 -17.48 -11.99 -8.70
C ARG A 2 -16.10 -12.40 -9.26
N HIS A 3 -16.00 -12.82 -10.52
CA HIS A 3 -14.73 -13.26 -11.13
C HIS A 3 -13.62 -12.19 -11.06
N ASN A 4 -13.98 -10.91 -11.22
CA ASN A 4 -13.03 -9.79 -11.25
C ASN A 4 -12.60 -9.35 -9.83
N GLU A 5 -13.35 -9.72 -8.80
CA GLU A 5 -12.99 -9.52 -7.38
C GLU A 5 -12.05 -10.60 -6.88
N PHE A 6 -12.26 -11.86 -7.30
CA PHE A 6 -11.34 -12.96 -7.00
C PHE A 6 -9.98 -12.77 -7.69
N ALA A 7 -9.97 -12.32 -8.95
CA ALA A 7 -8.72 -11.99 -9.65
C ALA A 7 -7.95 -10.84 -8.97
N MET A 8 -8.64 -9.78 -8.54
CA MET A 8 -8.00 -8.66 -7.83
C MET A 8 -7.51 -9.08 -6.44
N GLY A 9 -8.31 -9.85 -5.69
CA GLY A 9 -7.88 -10.41 -4.40
C GLY A 9 -6.68 -11.35 -4.53
N GLY A 10 -6.60 -12.12 -5.62
CA GLY A 10 -5.45 -12.94 -5.95
C GLY A 10 -4.20 -12.11 -6.25
N LEU A 11 -4.33 -11.06 -7.06
CA LEU A 11 -3.22 -10.17 -7.40
C LEU A 11 -2.69 -9.42 -6.17
N ILE A 12 -3.58 -8.85 -5.35
CA ILE A 12 -3.18 -8.17 -4.10
C ILE A 12 -2.43 -9.13 -3.19
N ARG A 13 -2.93 -10.35 -3.00
CA ARG A 13 -2.27 -11.34 -2.15
C ARG A 13 -0.88 -11.71 -2.67
N ALA A 14 -0.73 -11.87 -3.98
CA ALA A 14 0.56 -12.16 -4.61
C ALA A 14 1.54 -10.99 -4.44
N SER A 15 1.12 -9.75 -4.71
CA SER A 15 1.95 -8.56 -4.55
C SER A 15 2.36 -8.33 -3.09
N VAL A 16 1.44 -8.50 -2.15
CA VAL A 16 1.74 -8.44 -0.70
C VAL A 16 2.76 -9.51 -0.33
N LYS A 17 2.60 -10.75 -0.81
CA LYS A 17 3.56 -11.82 -0.52
C LYS A 17 4.96 -11.48 -1.01
N ILE A 18 5.10 -11.02 -2.26
CA ILE A 18 6.39 -10.60 -2.83
C ILE A 18 7.00 -9.44 -2.03
N PHE A 19 6.18 -8.46 -1.64
CA PHE A 19 6.64 -7.37 -0.79
C PHE A 19 7.16 -7.86 0.56
N LEU A 20 6.44 -8.76 1.23
CA LEU A 20 6.86 -9.34 2.51
C LEU A 20 8.15 -10.16 2.40
N GLU A 21 8.32 -10.90 1.30
CA GLU A 21 9.58 -11.60 1.02
C GLU A 21 10.75 -10.62 0.91
N ARG A 22 10.54 -9.46 0.27
CA ARG A 22 11.55 -8.39 0.19
C ARG A 22 11.82 -7.72 1.53
N VAL A 23 10.79 -7.49 2.35
CA VAL A 23 10.92 -6.95 3.72
C VAL A 23 11.74 -7.91 4.59
N ALA A 24 11.41 -9.20 4.55
CA ALA A 24 12.14 -10.22 5.30
C ALA A 24 13.62 -10.31 4.86
N ALA A 25 13.88 -10.27 3.55
CA ALA A 25 15.24 -10.30 3.00
C ALA A 25 16.07 -9.04 3.32
N ASN A 26 15.44 -7.90 3.57
CA ASN A 26 16.11 -6.60 3.79
C ASN A 26 15.70 -5.96 5.12
N ARG A 27 15.52 -6.79 6.16
CA ARG A 27 14.92 -6.38 7.45
C ARG A 27 15.50 -5.09 8.04
N SER A 28 16.83 -4.96 8.08
CA SER A 28 17.51 -3.79 8.66
C SER A 28 17.18 -2.49 7.92
N GLN A 29 17.08 -2.53 6.59
CA GLN A 29 16.73 -1.38 5.76
C GLN A 29 15.28 -0.96 6.03
N PHE A 30 14.35 -1.92 6.06
CA PHE A 30 12.95 -1.61 6.35
C PHE A 30 12.72 -1.13 7.80
N LEU A 31 13.50 -1.61 8.77
CA LEU A 31 13.50 -1.05 10.13
C LEU A 31 13.95 0.41 10.16
N PHE A 32 15.00 0.73 9.41
CA PHE A 32 15.45 2.11 9.26
C PHE A 32 14.34 2.99 8.68
N LEU A 33 13.68 2.54 7.60
CA LEU A 33 12.55 3.27 7.00
C LEU A 33 11.41 3.47 8.01
N ALA A 34 11.09 2.43 8.78
CA ALA A 34 10.00 2.43 9.76
C ALA A 34 10.29 3.31 10.99
N ARG A 35 11.55 3.42 11.42
CA ARG A 35 11.97 4.23 12.57
C ARG A 35 12.15 5.69 12.19
N GLU A 36 12.85 5.96 11.09
CA GLU A 36 13.30 7.31 10.76
C GLU A 36 12.22 8.16 10.10
N GLN A 37 11.08 7.58 9.68
CA GLN A 37 9.91 8.33 9.21
C GLN A 37 9.40 9.35 10.26
N TYR A 38 9.62 9.09 11.55
CA TYR A 38 9.30 9.99 12.66
C TYR A 38 10.54 10.32 13.51
N GLY A 39 11.74 10.02 13.00
CA GLY A 39 13.01 10.25 13.68
C GLY A 39 13.38 11.74 13.75
N GLY A 40 14.41 12.08 14.53
CA GLY A 40 14.80 13.48 14.78
C GLY A 40 15.39 14.22 13.57
N SER A 41 15.98 13.50 12.61
CA SER A 41 16.67 14.12 11.47
C SER A 41 15.71 14.59 10.37
N LEU A 42 15.59 15.92 10.19
CA LEU A 42 14.78 16.51 9.12
C LEU A 42 15.22 16.05 7.72
N LYS A 43 16.54 16.00 7.48
CA LYS A 43 17.10 15.57 6.18
C LYS A 43 16.68 14.14 5.84
N VAL A 44 16.70 13.24 6.84
CA VAL A 44 16.28 11.85 6.64
C VAL A 44 14.77 11.78 6.39
N ARG A 45 13.95 12.51 7.17
CA ARG A 45 12.50 12.56 6.94
C ARG A 45 12.15 13.08 5.54
N GLN A 46 12.86 14.09 5.04
CA GLN A 46 12.68 14.62 3.68
C GLN A 46 13.06 13.59 2.61
N ALA A 47 14.19 12.90 2.77
CA ALA A 47 14.61 11.84 1.84
C ALA A 47 13.59 10.68 1.81
N LEU A 48 13.06 10.29 2.98
CA LEU A 48 12.00 9.29 3.07
C LEU A 48 10.68 9.77 2.45
N GLY A 49 10.35 11.05 2.60
CA GLY A 49 9.21 11.69 1.93
C GLY A 49 9.33 11.57 0.42
N ALA A 50 10.47 11.98 -0.15
CA ALA A 50 10.73 11.90 -1.58
C ALA A 50 10.70 10.45 -2.10
N LEU A 51 11.24 9.50 -1.33
CA LEU A 51 11.13 8.07 -1.66
C LEU A 51 9.67 7.62 -1.75
N ARG A 52 8.83 8.00 -0.79
CA ARG A 52 7.40 7.66 -0.78
C ARG A 52 6.67 8.29 -1.95
N GLU A 53 6.94 9.55 -2.24
CA GLU A 53 6.38 10.27 -3.39
C GLU A 53 6.73 9.57 -4.71
N GLY A 54 7.99 9.14 -4.88
CA GLY A 54 8.42 8.36 -6.05
C GLY A 54 7.66 7.05 -6.20
N ILE A 55 7.54 6.27 -5.11
CA ILE A 55 6.77 5.01 -5.13
C ILE A 55 5.29 5.25 -5.45
N SER A 56 4.69 6.31 -4.89
CA SER A 56 3.31 6.70 -5.19
C SER A 56 3.14 7.11 -6.66
N ALA A 57 4.11 7.84 -7.23
CA ALA A 57 4.10 8.24 -8.63
C ALA A 57 4.18 7.03 -9.56
N ASP A 58 5.08 6.07 -9.28
CA ASP A 58 5.19 4.83 -10.04
C ASP A 58 3.89 4.02 -9.99
N LEU A 59 3.29 3.89 -8.80
CA LEU A 59 2.00 3.21 -8.64
C LEU A 59 0.87 3.94 -9.37
N THR A 60 0.87 5.28 -9.37
CA THR A 60 -0.10 6.08 -10.13
C THR A 60 0.01 5.79 -11.63
N ALA A 61 1.24 5.77 -12.16
CA ALA A 61 1.49 5.46 -13.56
C ALA A 61 1.05 4.03 -13.93
N ASP A 62 1.25 3.06 -13.03
CA ASP A 62 0.78 1.69 -13.24
C ASP A 62 -0.74 1.55 -13.18
N LEU A 63 -1.41 2.26 -12.26
CA LEU A 63 -2.87 2.30 -12.20
C LEU A 63 -3.45 2.93 -13.47
N ALA A 64 -2.84 4.00 -14.00
CA ALA A 64 -3.28 4.67 -15.21
C ALA A 64 -3.28 3.76 -16.46
N LYS A 65 -2.39 2.75 -16.49
CA LYS A 65 -2.33 1.75 -17.58
C LYS A 65 -3.47 0.72 -17.53
N MET A 66 -4.20 0.61 -16.42
CA MET A 66 -5.21 -0.44 -16.26
C MET A 66 -6.60 0.02 -16.73
N PRO A 67 -7.25 -0.71 -17.66
CA PRO A 67 -8.57 -0.32 -18.19
C PRO A 67 -9.67 -0.15 -17.12
N LYS A 68 -9.56 -0.87 -16.00
CA LYS A 68 -10.54 -0.85 -14.91
C LYS A 68 -10.63 0.49 -14.16
N TRP A 69 -9.62 1.36 -14.30
CA TRP A 69 -9.54 2.65 -13.61
C TRP A 69 -9.79 3.84 -14.52
N GLN A 70 -10.22 3.62 -15.77
CA GLN A 70 -10.45 4.69 -16.76
C GLN A 70 -11.53 5.71 -16.37
N HIS A 71 -12.37 5.40 -15.38
CA HIS A 71 -13.36 6.32 -14.84
C HIS A 71 -12.77 7.39 -13.89
N LEU A 72 -11.48 7.30 -13.57
CA LEU A 72 -10.76 8.20 -12.67
C LEU A 72 -9.71 9.00 -13.44
N ASN A 73 -9.55 10.27 -13.08
CA ASN A 73 -8.48 11.12 -13.58
C ASN A 73 -7.16 10.87 -12.83
N ALA A 74 -6.05 11.43 -13.33
CA ALA A 74 -4.72 11.24 -12.75
C ALA A 74 -4.64 11.67 -11.27
N ASP A 75 -5.31 12.75 -10.88
CA ASP A 75 -5.31 13.24 -9.50
C ASP A 75 -6.01 12.25 -8.55
N ALA A 76 -7.14 11.66 -8.97
CA ALA A 76 -7.81 10.63 -8.20
C ALA A 76 -6.96 9.35 -8.09
N LEU A 77 -6.28 8.95 -9.18
CA LEU A 77 -5.35 7.82 -9.15
C LEU A 77 -4.17 8.06 -8.20
N SER A 78 -3.64 9.29 -8.17
CA SER A 78 -2.58 9.71 -7.25
C SER A 78 -3.01 9.57 -5.78
N ILE A 79 -4.24 9.96 -5.44
CA ILE A 79 -4.79 9.79 -4.09
C ILE A 79 -4.90 8.32 -3.71
N ILE A 80 -5.36 7.46 -4.63
CA ILE A 80 -5.44 6.02 -4.38
C ILE A 80 -4.04 5.44 -4.14
N ALA A 81 -3.08 5.80 -5.00
CA ALA A 81 -1.70 5.33 -4.89
C ALA A 81 -1.07 5.77 -3.56
N ASP A 82 -1.22 7.04 -3.18
CA ASP A 82 -0.74 7.58 -1.92
C ASP A 82 -1.35 6.86 -0.70
N LEU A 83 -2.67 6.58 -0.73
CA LEU A 83 -3.33 5.84 0.34
C LEU A 83 -2.80 4.41 0.47
N VAL A 84 -2.56 3.73 -0.66
CA VAL A 84 -1.97 2.39 -0.69
C VAL A 84 -0.56 2.41 -0.09
N VAL A 85 0.30 3.32 -0.55
CA VAL A 85 1.69 3.43 -0.09
C VAL A 85 1.73 3.77 1.40
N LYS A 86 0.95 4.75 1.86
CA LYS A 86 0.83 5.09 3.29
C LYS A 86 0.39 3.89 4.13
N SER A 87 -0.59 3.13 3.67
CA SER A 87 -1.08 1.94 4.40
C SER A 87 0.02 0.88 4.56
N VAL A 88 0.80 0.62 3.50
CA VAL A 88 1.91 -0.33 3.53
C VAL A 88 3.02 0.15 4.47
N PHE A 89 3.43 1.41 4.35
CA PHE A 89 4.49 1.99 5.19
C PHE A 89 4.10 2.04 6.67
N ALA A 90 2.85 2.35 6.99
CA ALA A 90 2.34 2.35 8.36
C ALA A 90 2.37 0.95 8.98
N MET A 91 2.21 -0.10 8.17
CA MET A 91 2.26 -1.50 8.62
C MET A 91 3.69 -2.05 8.76
N LEU A 92 4.71 -1.39 8.20
CA LEU A 92 6.10 -1.87 8.25
C LEU A 92 6.58 -2.30 9.65
N PRO A 93 6.34 -1.53 10.74
CA PRO A 93 6.74 -1.97 12.08
C PRO A 93 6.13 -3.32 12.46
N GLU A 94 4.83 -3.50 12.19
CA GLU A 94 4.09 -4.74 12.49
C GLU A 94 4.53 -5.91 11.59
N LEU A 95 5.05 -5.64 10.38
CA LEU A 95 5.51 -6.66 9.45
C LEU A 95 6.91 -7.18 9.77
N ILE A 96 7.71 -6.40 10.51
CA ILE A 96 9.12 -6.70 10.78
C ILE A 96 9.29 -7.52 12.06
N ASP A 97 8.40 -7.34 13.02
CA ASP A 97 8.39 -8.11 14.25
C ASP A 97 7.54 -9.38 14.07
N PRO A 98 8.06 -10.56 14.47
CA PRO A 98 7.31 -11.80 14.32
C PRO A 98 6.01 -11.72 15.14
N PRO A 99 4.85 -12.09 14.55
CA PRO A 99 3.61 -12.11 15.29
C PRO A 99 3.69 -13.14 16.43
N PRO A 100 2.96 -12.94 17.54
CA PRO A 100 2.85 -13.95 18.58
C PRO A 100 2.40 -15.29 18.00
N ALA A 101 2.97 -16.41 18.46
CA ALA A 101 2.64 -17.75 17.95
C ALA A 101 1.16 -18.13 18.15
N SER A 102 0.45 -17.46 19.07
CA SER A 102 -0.97 -17.65 19.36
C SER A 102 -1.90 -16.77 18.51
N LEU A 103 -1.36 -15.94 17.61
CA LEU A 103 -2.15 -14.98 16.86
C LEU A 103 -3.01 -15.70 15.81
N ALA A 104 -4.33 -15.46 15.83
CA ALA A 104 -5.23 -16.06 14.86
C ALA A 104 -4.83 -15.67 13.42
N PRO A 105 -4.97 -16.56 12.40
CA PRO A 105 -4.48 -16.30 11.04
C PRO A 105 -5.00 -15.00 10.40
N HIS A 106 -6.23 -14.60 10.71
CA HIS A 106 -6.85 -13.36 10.21
C HIS A 106 -6.33 -12.08 10.89
N LEU A 107 -5.64 -12.21 12.03
CA LEU A 107 -5.01 -11.12 12.77
C LEU A 107 -3.54 -10.94 12.39
N THR A 108 -2.98 -11.83 11.55
CA THR A 108 -1.60 -11.69 11.11
C THR A 108 -1.39 -10.36 10.39
N PRO A 109 -0.23 -9.71 10.55
CA PRO A 109 0.10 -8.47 9.84
C PRO A 109 -0.10 -8.58 8.31
N GLN A 110 0.22 -9.74 7.74
CA GLN A 110 -0.06 -10.07 6.34
C GLN A 110 -1.55 -10.10 5.99
N ALA A 111 -2.39 -10.75 6.81
CA ALA A 111 -3.83 -10.77 6.60
C ALA A 111 -4.42 -9.36 6.72
N LYS A 112 -3.98 -8.59 7.72
CA LYS A 112 -4.40 -7.20 7.95
C LYS A 112 -4.10 -6.31 6.75
N ILE A 113 -2.85 -6.26 6.28
CA ILE A 113 -2.50 -5.44 5.10
C ILE A 113 -3.24 -5.92 3.84
N THR A 114 -3.43 -7.22 3.66
CA THR A 114 -4.20 -7.76 2.53
C THR A 114 -5.65 -7.25 2.56
N GLN A 115 -6.31 -7.25 3.72
CA GLN A 115 -7.68 -6.75 3.83
C GLN A 115 -7.78 -5.24 3.67
N GLN A 116 -6.81 -4.48 4.21
CA GLN A 116 -6.75 -3.02 4.01
C GLN A 116 -6.62 -2.66 2.53
N LEU A 117 -5.70 -3.31 1.80
CA LEU A 117 -5.53 -3.08 0.36
C LEU A 117 -6.78 -3.50 -0.42
N ARG A 118 -7.41 -4.63 -0.08
CA ARG A 118 -8.69 -5.02 -0.70
C ARG A 118 -9.77 -3.98 -0.46
N PHE A 119 -9.90 -3.47 0.76
CA PHE A 119 -10.85 -2.43 1.10
C PHE A 119 -10.61 -1.16 0.26
N ILE A 120 -9.36 -0.71 0.17
CA ILE A 120 -8.98 0.46 -0.65
C ILE A 120 -9.39 0.25 -2.11
N PHE A 121 -9.04 -0.88 -2.73
CA PHE A 121 -9.34 -1.10 -4.15
C PHE A 121 -10.82 -1.39 -4.44
N ILE A 122 -11.55 -1.97 -3.48
CA ILE A 122 -13.01 -2.11 -3.60
C ILE A 122 -13.66 -0.72 -3.53
N GLY A 123 -13.28 0.10 -2.55
CA GLY A 123 -13.76 1.48 -2.44
C GLY A 123 -13.45 2.31 -3.69
N ALA A 124 -12.21 2.21 -4.18
CA ALA A 124 -11.76 2.91 -5.39
C ALA A 124 -12.59 2.58 -6.64
N ARG A 125 -13.16 1.36 -6.76
CA ARG A 125 -14.02 0.99 -7.90
C ARG A 125 -15.36 1.73 -7.93
N HIS A 126 -15.82 2.20 -6.78
CA HIS A 126 -17.10 2.88 -6.64
C HIS A 126 -16.94 4.38 -6.39
N TRP A 127 -15.70 4.83 -6.16
CA TRP A 127 -15.40 6.23 -5.98
C TRP A 127 -15.45 6.96 -7.32
N ARG A 128 -16.10 8.12 -7.36
CA ARG A 128 -16.26 8.93 -8.58
C ARG A 128 -15.12 9.93 -8.81
N GLY A 129 -14.04 9.79 -8.04
CA GLY A 129 -12.91 10.72 -8.02
C GLY A 129 -13.16 11.93 -7.13
N LEU A 130 -12.28 12.91 -7.25
CA LEU A 130 -12.43 14.21 -6.60
C LEU A 130 -13.73 14.84 -7.10
N GLY A 131 -14.64 15.16 -6.18
CA GLY A 131 -15.87 15.86 -6.54
C GLY A 131 -15.50 17.13 -7.29
N SER A 132 -16.12 17.33 -8.45
CA SER A 132 -16.24 18.68 -9.00
C SER A 132 -16.84 19.53 -7.89
N HIS A 133 -16.15 20.59 -7.49
CA HIS A 133 -16.82 21.68 -6.79
C HIS A 133 -17.96 22.14 -7.73
N ASP A 134 -19.17 21.71 -7.43
CA ASP A 134 -20.37 22.51 -7.70
C ASP A 134 -20.51 23.54 -6.56
#